data_AF-A0A815YLL6-F1
#
_entry.id   AF-A0A815YLL6-F1
#
_cell.length_a   1.000
_cell.length_b   1.000
_cell.length_c   1.000
_cell.angle_alpha   90.00
_cell.angle_beta   90.00
_cell.angle_gamma   90.00
#
_symmetry.space_group_name_H-M   'P 1'
#
loop_
_entity.id
_entity.type
_entity.pdbx_description
1 polymer ?
#
loop_
_entity_poly.entity_id
_entity_poly.type
_entity_poly.pdbx_seq_one_letter_code
_entity_poly.pdbx_strand_id
1 'polypeptide(L)'
;MSYRNSNNNFQYDNKYNEQQDRNSLSKLRSKYWTTKQLVIKKLGREEDEFVIASDADVDAKLELLFTIKKSCHDLLRIMDCYQTNVLILSHEETDMARFLKDYAQADKNRAGKIMASVSKVLAFTAQQRLSLRQPLLRLHNEIETFRLRAVTDTFATVKRMETARTEYRGSILWLKDASAQLDPEKQLEKFRRVQSQVKVAKTDYDRLKSDVIQKIDLLTASRW
;
A
#
# COMPACT_ATOMS: atom_id res chain seq x y z
N MET A 1 14.56 21.39 67.91
CA MET A 1 15.08 21.91 66.63
C MET A 1 14.78 20.90 65.52
N SER A 2 13.79 21.15 64.67
CA SER A 2 13.71 20.50 63.35
C SER A 2 12.78 21.31 62.44
N TYR A 3 13.32 22.29 61.75
CA TYR A 3 12.67 22.98 60.63
C TYR A 3 13.61 22.88 59.44
N ARG A 4 13.45 21.83 58.63
CA ARG A 4 14.02 21.72 57.28
C ARG A 4 13.41 20.50 56.59
N ASN A 5 12.23 20.64 55.98
CA ASN A 5 11.90 19.80 54.81
C ASN A 5 10.71 20.20 53.92
N SER A 6 10.08 21.36 54.10
CA SER A 6 8.96 21.75 53.21
C SER A 6 9.39 22.47 51.93
N ASN A 7 10.53 23.18 51.93
CA ASN A 7 10.95 23.98 50.75
C ASN A 7 11.54 23.16 49.58
N ASN A 8 12.01 21.93 49.82
CA ASN A 8 12.58 21.11 48.76
C ASN A 8 11.50 20.43 47.90
N ASN A 9 10.40 19.97 48.48
CA ASN A 9 9.32 19.29 47.73
C ASN A 9 8.61 20.23 46.73
N PHE A 10 8.31 21.47 47.12
CA PHE A 10 7.69 22.44 46.21
C PHE A 10 8.58 22.83 45.02
N GLN A 11 9.90 22.84 45.20
CA GLN A 11 10.85 23.20 44.14
C GLN A 11 11.09 22.05 43.15
N TYR A 12 10.98 20.80 43.62
CA TYR A 12 10.96 19.62 42.74
C TYR A 12 9.65 19.54 41.95
N ASP A 13 8.49 19.69 42.60
CA ASP A 13 7.17 19.65 41.92
C ASP A 13 7.02 20.75 40.86
N ASN A 14 7.50 21.98 41.14
CA ASN A 14 7.49 23.05 40.14
C ASN A 14 8.38 22.73 38.94
N LYS A 15 9.57 22.15 39.17
CA LYS A 15 10.46 21.75 38.06
C LYS A 15 9.87 20.62 37.23
N TYR A 16 9.20 19.65 37.85
CA TYR A 16 8.52 18.56 37.13
C TYR A 16 7.34 19.08 36.29
N ASN A 17 6.51 19.95 36.85
CA ASN A 17 5.38 20.56 36.14
C ASN A 17 5.85 21.46 34.98
N GLU A 18 6.87 22.31 35.18
CA GLU A 18 7.45 23.13 34.12
C GLU A 18 8.07 22.27 33.00
N GLN A 19 8.77 21.17 33.35
CA GLN A 19 9.35 20.26 32.37
C GLN A 19 8.24 19.55 31.57
N GLN A 20 7.15 19.16 32.22
CA GLN A 20 6.00 18.50 31.61
C GLN A 20 5.24 19.45 30.67
N ASP A 21 5.03 20.71 31.06
CA ASP A 21 4.42 21.75 30.23
C ASP A 21 5.30 22.13 29.04
N ARG A 22 6.62 22.28 29.23
CA ARG A 22 7.56 22.46 28.12
C ARG A 22 7.55 21.29 27.16
N ASN A 23 7.28 20.07 27.63
CA ASN A 23 7.19 18.87 26.79
C ASN A 23 5.87 18.84 26.01
N SER A 24 4.76 19.18 26.66
CA SER A 24 3.42 19.31 26.05
C SER A 24 3.39 20.38 24.96
N LEU A 25 3.95 21.56 25.22
CA LEU A 25 4.08 22.65 24.23
C LEU A 25 4.94 22.26 23.03
N SER A 26 6.00 21.49 23.27
CA SER A 26 6.86 20.99 22.20
C SER A 26 6.16 19.95 21.33
N LYS A 27 5.38 19.05 21.93
CA LYS A 27 4.54 18.09 21.19
C LYS A 27 3.47 18.82 20.37
N LEU A 28 2.86 19.87 20.93
CA LEU A 28 1.89 20.69 20.21
C LEU A 28 2.52 21.38 18.99
N ARG A 29 3.71 21.97 19.15
CA ARG A 29 4.46 22.58 18.03
C ARG A 29 4.83 21.54 16.96
N SER A 30 5.33 20.37 17.36
CA SER A 30 5.60 19.28 16.42
C SER A 30 4.34 18.93 15.60
N LYS A 31 3.19 18.71 16.26
CA LYS A 31 1.91 18.45 15.57
C LYS A 31 1.49 19.57 14.63
N TYR A 32 1.67 20.83 15.02
CA TYR A 32 1.40 21.98 14.17
C TYR A 32 2.22 21.92 12.87
N TRP A 33 3.53 21.68 12.96
CA TRP A 33 4.40 21.63 11.79
C TRP A 33 4.15 20.41 10.90
N THR A 34 3.86 19.24 11.48
CA THR A 34 3.39 18.07 10.73
C THR A 34 2.10 18.37 9.98
N THR A 35 1.15 19.06 10.63
CA THR A 35 -0.13 19.44 10.00
C THR A 35 0.09 20.47 8.89
N LYS A 36 0.96 21.46 9.11
CA LYS A 36 1.33 22.45 8.10
C LYS A 36 1.96 21.79 6.88
N GLN A 37 2.84 20.82 7.10
CA GLN A 37 3.46 20.04 6.04
C GLN A 37 2.42 19.24 5.24
N LEU A 38 1.47 18.60 5.92
CA LEU A 38 0.37 17.91 5.26
C LEU A 38 -0.48 18.85 4.38
N VAL A 39 -0.74 20.08 4.85
CA VAL A 39 -1.46 21.10 4.08
C VAL A 39 -0.66 21.55 2.86
N ILE A 40 0.65 21.78 3.00
CA ILE A 40 1.54 22.11 1.87
C ILE A 40 1.46 21.05 0.78
N LYS A 41 1.61 19.78 1.15
CA LYS A 41 1.50 18.62 0.23
C LYS A 41 0.14 18.58 -0.47
N LYS A 42 -0.96 18.76 0.29
CA LYS A 42 -2.33 18.74 -0.27
C LYS A 42 -2.65 19.91 -1.20
N LEU A 43 -2.07 21.08 -0.95
CA LEU A 43 -2.27 22.28 -1.76
C LEU A 43 -1.30 22.39 -2.93
N GLY A 44 -0.37 21.43 -3.10
CA GLY A 44 0.62 21.43 -4.18
C GLY A 44 1.58 22.62 -4.13
N ARG A 45 1.87 23.15 -2.93
CA ARG A 45 2.84 24.24 -2.78
C ARG A 45 4.26 23.70 -2.90
N GLU A 46 5.18 24.54 -3.38
CA GLU A 46 6.59 24.16 -3.53
C GLU A 46 7.18 23.68 -2.19
N GLU A 47 7.92 22.58 -2.28
CA GLU A 47 8.64 21.98 -1.16
C GLU A 47 10.14 22.02 -1.45
N ASP A 48 10.95 21.82 -0.40
CA ASP A 48 12.41 21.82 -0.53
C ASP A 48 12.90 20.74 -1.51
N GLU A 49 13.62 21.15 -2.54
CA GLU A 49 14.07 20.28 -3.65
C GLU A 49 14.97 19.14 -3.16
N PHE A 50 15.87 19.39 -2.20
CA PHE A 50 16.74 18.35 -1.66
C PHE A 50 15.95 17.29 -0.89
N VAL A 51 14.88 17.71 -0.23
CA VAL A 51 13.99 16.78 0.49
C VAL A 51 13.25 15.89 -0.52
N ILE A 52 12.72 16.47 -1.61
CA ILE A 52 12.07 15.70 -2.69
C ILE A 52 13.08 14.73 -3.32
N ALA A 53 14.28 15.20 -3.67
CA ALA A 53 15.31 14.36 -4.27
C ALA A 53 15.71 13.18 -3.37
N SER A 54 15.71 13.37 -2.04
CA SER A 54 16.02 12.29 -1.09
C SER A 54 14.95 11.19 -1.00
N ASP A 55 13.71 11.51 -1.41
CA ASP A 55 12.57 10.60 -1.41
C ASP A 55 12.43 9.83 -2.73
N ALA A 56 13.13 10.23 -3.80
CA ALA A 56 12.97 9.67 -5.14
C ALA A 56 13.06 8.13 -5.22
N ASP A 57 14.00 7.51 -4.50
CA ASP A 57 14.17 6.05 -4.49
C ASP A 57 12.98 5.31 -3.86
N VAL A 58 12.51 5.79 -2.71
CA VAL A 58 11.34 5.19 -2.05
C VAL A 58 10.06 5.47 -2.84
N ASP A 59 9.94 6.63 -3.49
CA ASP A 59 8.80 6.94 -4.35
C ASP A 59 8.74 6.01 -5.57
N ALA A 60 9.88 5.71 -6.19
CA ALA A 60 9.95 4.71 -7.26
C ALA A 60 9.48 3.32 -6.79
N LYS A 61 9.83 2.92 -5.56
CA LYS A 61 9.33 1.67 -4.96
C LYS A 61 7.82 1.71 -4.70
N LEU A 62 7.29 2.84 -4.24
CA LEU A 62 5.84 3.00 -4.04
C LEU A 62 5.06 2.86 -5.36
N GLU A 63 5.56 3.44 -6.46
CA GLU A 63 4.96 3.27 -7.79
C GLU A 63 4.97 1.81 -8.26
N LEU A 64 6.05 1.08 -7.98
CA LEU A 64 6.11 -0.36 -8.23
C LEU A 64 5.01 -1.12 -7.45
N LEU A 65 4.82 -0.80 -6.17
CA LEU A 65 3.77 -1.41 -5.35
C LEU A 65 2.36 -1.10 -5.89
N PHE A 66 2.11 0.13 -6.32
CA PHE A 66 0.84 0.50 -6.96
C PHE A 66 0.59 -0.30 -8.25
N THR A 67 1.64 -0.45 -9.07
CA THR A 67 1.59 -1.26 -10.29
C THR A 67 1.29 -2.72 -9.98
N ILE A 68 1.91 -3.30 -8.96
CA ILE A 68 1.62 -4.66 -8.49
C ILE A 68 0.15 -4.78 -8.11
N LYS A 69 -0.35 -3.90 -7.23
CA LYS A 69 -1.76 -3.90 -6.79
C LYS A 69 -2.73 -3.83 -7.97
N LYS A 70 -2.47 -2.91 -8.91
CA LYS A 70 -3.29 -2.73 -10.11
C LYS A 70 -3.29 -4.00 -10.96
N SER A 71 -2.12 -4.58 -11.20
CA SER A 71 -2.00 -5.81 -11.99
C SER A 71 -2.75 -6.99 -11.37
N CYS A 72 -2.72 -7.15 -10.05
CA CYS A 72 -3.51 -8.19 -9.37
C CYS A 72 -5.02 -7.98 -9.58
N HIS A 73 -5.51 -6.75 -9.45
CA HIS A 73 -6.92 -6.44 -9.67
C HIS A 73 -7.35 -6.69 -11.12
N ASP A 74 -6.54 -6.26 -12.08
CA ASP A 74 -6.80 -6.45 -13.50
C ASP A 74 -6.82 -7.95 -13.86
N LEU A 75 -5.88 -8.74 -13.32
CA LEU A 75 -5.85 -10.19 -13.51
C LEU A 75 -7.11 -10.86 -12.97
N LEU A 76 -7.53 -10.55 -11.74
CA LEU A 76 -8.76 -11.11 -11.16
C LEU A 76 -9.97 -10.84 -12.06
N ARG A 77 -10.12 -9.59 -12.52
CA ARG A 77 -11.21 -9.20 -13.43
C ARG A 77 -11.18 -9.96 -14.75
N ILE A 78 -10.00 -10.12 -15.34
CA ILE A 78 -9.81 -10.89 -16.58
C ILE A 78 -10.20 -12.35 -16.35
N MET A 79 -9.80 -12.93 -15.21
CA MET A 79 -10.10 -14.31 -14.87
C MET A 79 -11.59 -14.55 -14.65
N ASP A 80 -12.30 -13.63 -13.99
CA ASP A 80 -13.75 -13.69 -13.85
C ASP A 80 -14.45 -13.69 -15.21
N CYS A 81 -14.06 -12.75 -16.08
CA CYS A 81 -14.58 -12.68 -17.45
C CYS A 81 -14.29 -13.97 -18.23
N TYR A 82 -13.07 -14.50 -18.11
CA TYR A 82 -12.68 -15.74 -18.77
C TYR A 82 -13.47 -16.95 -18.26
N GLN A 83 -13.71 -17.06 -16.94
CA GLN A 83 -14.55 -18.11 -16.37
C GLN A 83 -15.98 -18.06 -16.91
N THR A 84 -16.59 -16.86 -16.99
CA THR A 84 -17.92 -16.68 -17.56
C THR A 84 -17.95 -17.07 -19.04
N ASN A 85 -16.99 -16.59 -19.83
CA ASN A 85 -16.95 -16.84 -21.26
C ASN A 85 -16.72 -18.33 -21.58
N VAL A 86 -15.84 -19.00 -20.85
CA VAL A 86 -15.59 -20.45 -21.00
C VAL A 86 -16.84 -21.27 -20.68
N LEU A 87 -17.61 -20.86 -19.66
CA LEU A 87 -18.86 -21.52 -19.29
C LEU A 87 -19.93 -21.35 -20.38
N ILE A 88 -20.15 -20.12 -20.85
CA ILE A 88 -21.11 -19.83 -21.91
C ILE A 88 -20.75 -20.60 -23.19
N LEU A 89 -19.49 -20.52 -23.63
CA LEU A 89 -19.03 -21.20 -24.83
C LEU A 89 -19.20 -22.73 -24.73
N SER A 90 -18.93 -23.32 -23.57
CA SER A 90 -19.16 -24.75 -23.35
C SER A 90 -20.64 -25.12 -23.44
N HIS A 91 -21.53 -24.27 -22.91
CA HIS A 91 -22.97 -24.50 -23.01
C HIS A 91 -23.45 -24.45 -24.47
N GLU A 92 -23.07 -23.42 -25.21
CA GLU A 92 -23.41 -23.25 -26.64
C GLU A 92 -22.88 -24.42 -27.50
N GLU A 93 -21.63 -24.86 -27.27
CA GLU A 93 -21.08 -26.02 -27.96
C GLU A 93 -21.83 -27.31 -27.61
N THR A 94 -22.24 -27.47 -26.35
CA THR A 94 -23.01 -28.64 -25.91
C THR A 94 -24.39 -28.67 -26.57
N ASP A 95 -25.06 -27.52 -26.67
CA ASP A 95 -26.36 -27.40 -27.32
C ASP A 95 -26.26 -27.68 -28.83
N MET A 96 -25.23 -27.13 -29.50
CA MET A 96 -24.95 -27.45 -30.90
C MET A 96 -24.61 -28.94 -31.10
N ALA A 97 -23.86 -29.54 -30.17
CA ALA A 97 -23.56 -30.96 -30.21
C ALA A 97 -24.83 -31.82 -30.14
N ARG A 98 -25.79 -31.47 -29.27
CA ARG A 98 -27.09 -32.15 -29.17
C ARG A 98 -27.90 -31.97 -30.44
N PHE A 99 -28.01 -30.74 -30.95
CA PHE A 99 -28.70 -30.43 -32.19
C PHE A 99 -28.18 -31.30 -33.36
N LEU A 100 -26.86 -31.32 -33.58
CA LEU A 100 -26.27 -32.13 -34.65
C LEU A 100 -26.45 -33.64 -34.44
N LYS A 101 -26.47 -34.09 -33.19
CA LYS A 101 -26.72 -35.50 -32.86
C LYS A 101 -28.13 -35.92 -33.28
N ASP A 102 -29.13 -35.08 -33.03
CA ASP A 102 -30.53 -35.38 -33.32
C ASP A 102 -30.77 -35.44 -34.84
N TYR A 103 -30.23 -34.49 -35.60
CA TYR A 103 -30.31 -34.52 -37.07
C TYR A 103 -29.51 -35.68 -37.68
N ALA A 104 -28.35 -36.03 -37.11
CA ALA A 104 -27.60 -37.19 -37.54
C ALA A 104 -28.36 -38.52 -37.34
N GLN A 105 -29.30 -38.58 -36.39
CA GLN A 105 -30.15 -39.75 -36.22
C GLN A 105 -31.22 -39.85 -37.31
N ALA A 106 -31.77 -38.71 -37.74
CA ALA A 106 -32.76 -38.65 -38.81
C ALA A 106 -32.15 -38.88 -40.20
N ASP A 107 -30.95 -38.34 -40.47
CA ASP A 107 -30.29 -38.44 -41.77
C ASP A 107 -29.29 -39.61 -41.83
N LYS A 108 -29.55 -40.60 -42.70
CA LYS A 108 -28.69 -41.79 -42.87
C LYS A 108 -27.64 -41.65 -43.98
N ASN A 109 -27.61 -40.52 -44.69
CA ASN A 109 -26.65 -40.29 -45.76
C ASN A 109 -25.25 -39.90 -45.21
N ARG A 110 -24.35 -39.45 -46.10
CA ARG A 110 -23.00 -38.99 -45.74
C ARG A 110 -23.01 -37.76 -44.81
N ALA A 111 -23.94 -36.82 -45.02
CA ALA A 111 -24.09 -35.63 -44.18
C ALA A 111 -24.45 -36.01 -42.74
N GLY A 112 -25.36 -36.96 -42.52
CA GLY A 112 -25.67 -37.47 -41.18
C GLY A 112 -24.45 -38.06 -40.45
N LYS A 113 -23.59 -38.80 -41.16
CA LYS A 113 -22.31 -39.30 -40.59
C LYS A 113 -21.36 -38.15 -40.19
N ILE A 114 -21.29 -37.09 -41.01
CA ILE A 114 -20.50 -35.90 -40.71
C ILE A 114 -21.06 -35.18 -39.47
N MET A 115 -22.38 -34.96 -39.41
CA MET A 115 -23.05 -34.35 -38.26
C MET A 115 -22.78 -35.12 -36.96
N ALA A 116 -22.85 -36.46 -36.98
CA ALA A 116 -22.53 -37.28 -35.81
C ALA A 116 -21.06 -37.13 -35.36
N SER A 117 -20.13 -37.02 -36.30
CA SER A 117 -18.72 -36.78 -35.99
C SER A 117 -18.50 -35.40 -35.37
N VAL A 118 -19.09 -34.35 -35.95
CA VAL A 118 -18.99 -32.97 -35.43
C VAL A 118 -19.64 -32.87 -34.05
N SER A 119 -20.80 -33.50 -33.83
CA SER A 119 -21.45 -33.59 -32.53
C SER A 119 -20.51 -34.15 -31.45
N LYS A 120 -19.83 -35.27 -31.73
CA LYS A 120 -18.86 -35.86 -30.80
C LYS A 120 -17.69 -34.93 -30.50
N VAL A 121 -17.16 -34.25 -31.52
CA VAL A 121 -16.06 -33.30 -31.36
C VAL A 121 -16.50 -32.10 -30.50
N LEU A 122 -17.65 -31.49 -30.78
CA LEU A 122 -18.19 -30.37 -30.01
C LEU A 122 -18.45 -30.74 -28.55
N ALA A 123 -19.06 -31.91 -28.30
CA ALA A 123 -19.28 -32.39 -26.94
C ALA A 123 -17.95 -32.60 -26.18
N PHE A 124 -16.94 -33.13 -26.87
CA PHE A 124 -15.60 -33.31 -26.30
C PHE A 124 -14.93 -31.96 -26.00
N THR A 125 -14.93 -31.01 -26.92
CA THR A 125 -14.32 -29.69 -26.72
C THR A 125 -15.04 -28.86 -25.66
N ALA A 126 -16.36 -29.00 -25.54
CA ALA A 126 -17.14 -28.38 -24.49
C ALA A 126 -16.70 -28.89 -23.11
N GLN A 127 -16.50 -30.20 -22.97
CA GLN A 127 -16.03 -30.82 -21.73
C GLN A 127 -14.59 -30.40 -21.40
N GLN A 128 -13.69 -30.32 -22.40
CA GLN A 128 -12.33 -29.85 -22.19
C GLN A 128 -12.30 -28.38 -21.73
N ARG A 129 -13.22 -27.54 -22.22
CA ARG A 129 -13.35 -26.16 -21.72
C ARG A 129 -13.79 -26.11 -20.26
N LEU A 130 -14.75 -26.94 -19.86
CA LEU A 130 -15.18 -27.00 -18.46
C LEU A 130 -14.07 -27.45 -17.51
N SER A 131 -13.17 -28.32 -17.97
CA SER A 131 -12.03 -28.77 -17.16
C SER A 131 -11.09 -27.62 -16.78
N LEU A 132 -11.04 -26.53 -17.58
CA LEU A 132 -10.26 -25.32 -17.29
C LEU A 132 -10.81 -24.50 -16.13
N ARG A 133 -12.08 -24.66 -15.76
CA ARG A 133 -12.69 -23.84 -14.70
C ARG A 133 -12.02 -24.04 -13.35
N GLN A 134 -11.65 -25.27 -13.01
CA GLN A 134 -11.00 -25.60 -11.74
C GLN A 134 -9.61 -24.97 -11.59
N PRO A 135 -8.66 -25.13 -12.54
CA PRO A 135 -7.38 -24.45 -12.45
C PRO A 135 -7.51 -22.91 -12.47
N LEU A 136 -8.47 -22.35 -13.23
CA LEU A 136 -8.74 -20.90 -13.22
C LEU A 136 -9.22 -20.43 -11.85
N LEU A 137 -10.15 -21.15 -11.21
CA LEU A 137 -10.64 -20.79 -9.88
C LEU A 137 -9.53 -20.87 -8.82
N ARG A 138 -8.66 -21.88 -8.90
CA ARG A 138 -7.50 -22.00 -8.01
C ARG A 138 -6.59 -20.78 -8.14
N LEU A 139 -6.16 -20.46 -9.36
CA LEU A 139 -5.30 -19.32 -9.61
C LEU A 139 -5.97 -18.00 -9.18
N HIS A 140 -7.29 -17.86 -9.38
CA HIS A 140 -8.03 -16.68 -8.95
C HIS A 140 -7.93 -16.52 -7.42
N ASN A 141 -8.16 -17.59 -6.67
CA ASN A 141 -8.09 -17.57 -5.21
C ASN A 141 -6.67 -17.30 -4.68
N GLU A 142 -5.64 -17.81 -5.37
CA GLU A 142 -4.23 -17.53 -5.05
C GLU A 142 -3.91 -16.05 -5.22
N ILE A 143 -4.30 -15.45 -6.37
CA ILE A 143 -4.10 -14.01 -6.63
C ILE A 143 -4.89 -13.16 -5.64
N GLU A 144 -6.13 -13.54 -5.34
CA GLU A 144 -6.97 -12.79 -4.39
C GLU A 144 -6.40 -12.85 -2.98
N THR A 145 -5.89 -14.01 -2.56
CA THR A 145 -5.21 -14.18 -1.27
C THR A 145 -3.94 -13.33 -1.21
N PHE A 146 -3.11 -13.38 -2.26
CA PHE A 146 -1.90 -12.55 -2.35
C PHE A 146 -2.21 -11.06 -2.26
N ARG A 147 -3.25 -10.60 -2.98
CA ARG A 147 -3.72 -9.21 -2.97
C ARG A 147 -4.24 -8.80 -1.58
N LEU A 148 -5.13 -9.60 -0.99
CA LEU A 148 -5.77 -9.26 0.27
C LEU A 148 -4.81 -9.36 1.48
N ARG A 149 -3.84 -10.26 1.43
CA ARG A 149 -2.89 -10.47 2.53
C ARG A 149 -1.58 -9.72 2.31
N ALA A 150 -0.79 -10.13 1.33
CA ALA A 150 0.58 -9.67 1.16
C ALA A 150 0.67 -8.20 0.69
N VAL A 151 -0.14 -7.85 -0.33
CA VAL A 151 -0.17 -6.47 -0.84
C VAL A 151 -0.76 -5.52 0.21
N THR A 152 -1.90 -5.87 0.82
CA THR A 152 -2.52 -5.04 1.88
C THR A 152 -1.60 -4.82 3.09
N ASP A 153 -0.90 -5.86 3.56
CA ASP A 153 0.06 -5.74 4.68
C ASP A 153 1.20 -4.78 4.34
N THR A 154 1.71 -4.82 3.11
CA THR A 154 2.74 -3.88 2.66
C THR A 154 2.22 -2.44 2.62
N PHE A 155 0.99 -2.22 2.13
CA PHE A 155 0.35 -0.90 2.20
C PHE A 155 0.15 -0.39 3.63
N ALA A 156 -0.08 -1.28 4.61
CA ALA A 156 -0.16 -0.88 6.01
C ALA A 156 1.19 -0.38 6.55
N THR A 157 2.31 -0.98 6.13
CA THR A 157 3.66 -0.45 6.43
C THR A 157 3.91 0.87 5.70
N VAL A 158 3.54 1.00 4.42
CA VAL A 158 3.64 2.25 3.66
C VAL A 158 2.89 3.39 4.34
N LYS A 159 1.68 3.14 4.85
CA LYS A 159 0.90 4.17 5.58
C LYS A 159 1.65 4.71 6.81
N ARG A 160 2.32 3.83 7.56
CA ARG A 160 3.15 4.23 8.71
C ARG A 160 4.36 5.02 8.27
N MET A 161 5.03 4.58 7.19
CA MET A 161 6.17 5.27 6.60
C MET A 161 5.80 6.67 6.09
N GLU A 162 4.69 6.83 5.35
CA GLU A 162 4.19 8.14 4.87
C GLU A 162 3.84 9.10 6.02
N THR A 163 3.37 8.56 7.15
CA THR A 163 3.13 9.35 8.37
C THR A 163 4.46 9.86 8.92
N ALA A 164 5.45 8.98 9.10
CA ALA A 164 6.78 9.35 9.58
C ALA A 164 7.51 10.31 8.61
N ARG A 165 7.34 10.12 7.29
CA ARG A 165 7.82 11.03 6.25
C ARG A 165 7.25 12.44 6.45
N THR A 166 5.94 12.54 6.65
CA THR A 166 5.27 13.84 6.88
C THR A 166 5.75 14.51 8.16
N GLU A 167 5.95 13.74 9.23
CA GLU A 167 6.50 14.23 10.50
C GLU A 167 7.96 14.70 10.35
N TYR A 168 8.80 13.94 9.65
CA TYR A 168 10.18 14.31 9.36
C TYR A 168 10.24 15.61 8.54
N ARG A 169 9.51 15.70 7.43
CA ARG A 169 9.47 16.91 6.60
C ARG A 169 8.91 18.12 7.37
N GLY A 170 7.89 17.91 8.21
CA GLY A 170 7.37 18.94 9.12
C GLY A 170 8.43 19.42 10.13
N SER A 171 9.24 18.50 10.66
CA SER A 171 10.34 18.85 11.59
C SER A 171 11.45 19.66 10.89
N ILE A 172 11.77 19.37 9.63
CA ILE A 172 12.72 20.17 8.82
C ILE A 172 12.15 21.57 8.58
N LEU A 173 10.86 21.66 8.23
CA LEU A 173 10.19 22.95 8.03
C LEU A 173 10.23 23.80 9.31
N TRP A 174 10.02 23.17 10.47
CA TRP A 174 10.20 23.84 11.76
C TRP A 174 11.64 24.27 12.00
N LEU A 175 12.62 23.42 11.70
CA LEU A 175 14.04 23.75 11.86
C LEU A 175 14.43 24.97 11.02
N LYS A 176 13.94 25.05 9.78
CA LYS A 176 14.16 26.19 8.87
C LYS A 176 13.58 27.48 9.45
N ASP A 177 12.35 27.45 9.96
CA ASP A 177 11.70 28.60 10.61
C ASP A 177 12.44 29.04 11.88
N ALA A 178 12.85 28.08 12.72
CA ALA A 178 13.61 28.35 13.93
C ALA A 178 15.01 28.91 13.64
N SER A 179 15.65 28.50 12.54
CA SER A 179 16.94 29.01 12.08
C SER A 179 16.87 30.44 11.57
N ALA A 180 15.75 30.83 10.94
CA ALA A 180 15.56 32.17 10.37
C ALA A 180 15.31 33.25 11.44
N GLN A 181 14.80 32.86 12.61
CA GLN A 181 14.46 33.75 13.73
C GLN A 181 15.54 33.81 14.82
N LEU A 182 16.77 33.39 14.53
CA LEU A 182 17.79 33.14 15.56
C LEU A 182 18.46 34.44 16.05
N ASP A 183 18.01 34.92 17.21
CA ASP A 183 18.74 35.91 18.03
C ASP A 183 19.86 35.18 18.81
N PRO A 184 21.15 35.59 18.72
CA PRO A 184 22.32 34.76 19.09
C PRO A 184 22.34 34.20 20.51
N GLU A 185 21.78 34.92 21.50
CA GLU A 185 21.87 34.53 22.91
C GLU A 185 20.61 33.83 23.46
N LYS A 186 19.43 34.05 22.86
CA LYS A 186 18.14 33.60 23.44
C LYS A 186 17.46 32.45 22.71
N GLN A 187 17.86 32.14 21.47
CA GLN A 187 17.17 31.14 20.63
C GLN A 187 17.97 29.85 20.39
N LEU A 188 19.21 29.76 20.89
CA LEU A 188 20.10 28.61 20.68
C LEU A 188 19.56 27.31 21.28
N GLU A 189 18.96 27.37 22.48
CA GLU A 189 18.39 26.21 23.16
C GLU A 189 17.16 25.66 22.40
N LYS A 190 16.31 26.57 21.89
CA LYS A 190 15.16 26.22 21.03
C LYS A 190 15.64 25.54 19.75
N PHE A 191 16.66 26.08 19.10
CA PHE A 191 17.24 25.50 17.89
C PHE A 191 17.81 24.09 18.13
N ARG A 192 18.61 23.90 19.19
CA ARG A 192 19.13 22.57 19.57
C ARG A 192 18.01 21.56 19.82
N ARG A 193 16.91 21.99 20.46
CA ARG A 193 15.75 21.13 20.70
C ARG A 193 15.05 20.71 19.42
N VAL A 194 14.82 21.64 18.49
CA VAL A 194 14.22 21.31 17.19
C VAL A 194 15.15 20.40 16.39
N GLN A 195 16.46 20.68 16.38
CA GLN A 195 17.45 19.82 15.72
C GLN A 195 17.44 18.39 16.27
N SER A 196 17.32 18.22 17.59
CA SER A 196 17.17 16.90 18.21
C SER A 196 15.91 16.17 17.74
N GLN A 197 14.79 16.87 17.57
CA GLN A 197 13.56 16.28 17.04
C GLN A 197 13.67 15.90 15.57
N VAL A 198 14.35 16.71 14.74
CA VAL A 198 14.62 16.34 13.35
C VAL A 198 15.42 15.04 13.28
N LYS A 199 16.43 14.88 14.14
CA LYS A 199 17.22 13.64 14.19
C LYS A 199 16.35 12.43 14.55
N VAL A 200 15.49 12.54 15.56
CA VAL A 200 14.58 11.45 15.96
C VAL A 200 13.61 11.09 14.83
N ALA A 201 12.92 12.08 14.26
CA ALA A 201 11.97 11.87 13.18
C ALA A 201 12.64 11.27 11.93
N LYS A 202 13.89 11.68 11.63
CA LYS A 202 14.69 11.11 10.54
C LYS A 202 14.99 9.63 10.79
N THR A 203 15.48 9.27 11.97
CA THR A 203 15.78 7.87 12.30
C THR A 203 14.54 6.99 12.17
N ASP A 204 13.39 7.46 12.66
CA ASP A 204 12.13 6.73 12.55
C ASP A 204 11.67 6.58 11.08
N TYR A 205 11.80 7.65 10.28
CA TYR A 205 11.51 7.62 8.85
C TYR A 205 12.43 6.66 8.10
N ASP A 206 13.75 6.76 8.29
CA ASP A 206 14.75 5.93 7.59
C ASP A 206 14.56 4.44 7.91
N ARG A 207 14.22 4.11 9.17
CA ARG A 207 13.88 2.74 9.57
C ARG A 207 12.64 2.23 8.82
N LEU A 208 11.55 3.00 8.80
CA LEU A 208 10.31 2.62 8.11
C LEU A 208 10.48 2.60 6.57
N LYS A 209 11.33 3.48 6.03
CA LYS A 209 11.71 3.48 4.61
C LYS A 209 12.38 2.16 4.24
N SER A 210 13.35 1.70 5.03
CA SER A 210 13.99 0.39 4.84
C SER A 210 12.97 -0.76 4.92
N ASP A 211 12.09 -0.74 5.94
CA ASP A 211 11.03 -1.76 6.09
C ASP A 211 10.12 -1.83 4.84
N VAL A 212 9.74 -0.68 4.28
CA VAL A 212 8.91 -0.61 3.06
C VAL A 212 9.66 -1.18 1.86
N ILE A 213 10.90 -0.75 1.64
CA ILE A 213 11.70 -1.20 0.49
C ILE A 213 11.85 -2.72 0.51
N GLN A 214 12.25 -3.29 1.66
CA GLN A 214 12.41 -4.73 1.81
C GLN A 214 11.11 -5.50 1.57
N LYS A 215 9.98 -5.01 2.11
CA LYS A 215 8.68 -5.65 1.86
C LYS A 215 8.29 -5.62 0.39
N ILE A 216 8.52 -4.50 -0.30
CA ILE A 216 8.23 -4.39 -1.74
C ILE A 216 9.13 -5.30 -2.56
N ASP A 217 10.40 -5.44 -2.20
CA ASP A 217 11.33 -6.36 -2.87
C ASP A 217 10.90 -7.82 -2.67
N LEU A 218 10.50 -8.20 -1.45
CA LEU A 218 9.96 -9.54 -1.17
C LEU A 218 8.65 -9.81 -1.95
N LEU A 219 7.75 -8.83 -2.03
CA LEU A 219 6.53 -8.94 -2.86
C LEU A 219 6.88 -9.13 -4.34
N THR A 220 7.87 -8.39 -4.82
CA THR A 220 8.30 -8.46 -6.22
C THR A 220 8.93 -9.81 -6.53
N ALA A 221 9.72 -10.37 -5.61
CA ALA A 221 10.28 -11.71 -5.74
C ALA A 221 9.18 -12.81 -5.69
N SER A 222 8.21 -12.66 -4.79
CA SER A 222 7.12 -13.63 -4.58
C SER A 222 6.06 -13.63 -5.69
N ARG A 223 6.16 -12.69 -6.63
CA ARG A 223 5.31 -12.63 -7.83
C ARG A 223 5.66 -13.70 -8.86
N TRP A 224 6.89 -14.22 -8.84
CA TRP A 224 7.44 -15.18 -9.81
C TRP A 224 7.39 -16.61 -9.29
#